data_AF-A0A3D4W7V8-F1
#
_entry.id   AF-A0A3D4W7V8-F1
#
_cell.length_a   1.000
_cell.length_b   1.000
_cell.length_c   1.000
_cell.angle_alpha   90.00
_cell.angle_beta   90.00
_cell.angle_gamma   90.00
#
_symmetry.space_group_name_H-M   'P 1'
#
loop_
_entity.id
_entity.type
_entity.pdbx_description
1 polymer ?
#
loop_
_entity_poly.entity_id
_entity_poly.type
_entity_poly.pdbx_seq_one_letter_code
_entity_poly.pdbx_strand_id
1 'polypeptide(L)'
;MTDFNHTNREPNFLEYKGKYKGILGWITSTDHKRIGLLYFYSMMFFFLAGVVMGLLMKYELISPGEQIMGAQTYNGLFTLHGLTMIFLFVIPGVAAVFGNFFLP
;
A
#
# COMPACT_ATOMS: atom_id res chain seq x y z
N MET A 1 6.84 4.70 -52.84
CA MET A 1 8.02 4.34 -52.02
C MET A 1 7.87 5.05 -50.69
N THR A 2 7.41 4.31 -49.66
CA THR A 2 7.71 4.44 -48.21
C THR A 2 7.50 5.79 -47.50
N ASP A 3 6.83 5.94 -46.35
CA ASP A 3 6.60 4.98 -45.27
C ASP A 3 5.44 5.47 -44.36
N PHE A 4 4.42 4.63 -44.17
CA PHE A 4 3.38 4.82 -43.15
C PHE A 4 3.92 4.27 -41.83
N ASN A 5 4.62 5.09 -41.03
CA ASN A 5 5.02 4.62 -39.71
C ASN A 5 5.20 5.72 -38.66
N HIS A 6 4.14 6.50 -38.43
CA HIS A 6 3.98 7.15 -37.13
C HIS A 6 3.41 6.13 -36.14
N THR A 7 4.26 5.21 -35.66
CA THR A 7 3.99 4.58 -34.37
C THR A 7 4.13 5.68 -33.32
N ASN A 8 3.03 6.36 -33.01
CA ASN A 8 2.88 7.17 -31.81
C ASN A 8 3.05 6.22 -30.63
N ARG A 9 4.29 5.96 -30.24
CA ARG A 9 4.58 5.28 -28.99
C ARG A 9 4.35 6.31 -27.90
N GLU A 10 3.14 6.28 -27.35
CA GLU A 10 2.79 6.91 -26.08
C GLU A 10 4.02 6.85 -25.15
N PRO A 11 4.49 7.99 -24.60
CA PRO A 11 5.69 7.99 -23.78
C PRO A 11 5.49 7.02 -22.61
N ASN A 12 6.32 5.98 -22.58
CA ASN A 12 6.19 4.90 -21.63
C ASN A 12 6.49 5.44 -20.23
N PHE A 13 5.46 5.59 -19.39
CA PHE A 13 5.58 6.12 -18.02
C PHE A 13 6.48 5.28 -17.11
N LEU A 14 6.96 4.13 -17.57
CA LEU A 14 7.94 3.27 -16.91
C LEU A 14 9.39 3.64 -17.26
N GLU A 15 9.61 4.41 -18.33
CA GLU A 15 10.94 4.79 -18.79
C GLU A 15 11.37 6.12 -18.17
N TYR A 16 12.18 6.03 -17.11
CA TYR A 16 12.76 7.18 -16.42
C TYR A 16 14.02 7.68 -17.15
N LYS A 17 13.96 8.87 -17.77
CA LYS A 17 15.10 9.61 -18.33
C LYS A 17 15.73 10.59 -17.32
N GLY A 18 16.07 10.12 -16.11
CA GLY A 18 16.76 10.94 -15.11
C GLY A 18 18.15 10.42 -14.74
N LYS A 19 18.96 11.29 -14.12
CA LYS A 19 20.40 11.10 -13.82
C LYS A 19 20.69 10.01 -12.78
N TYR A 20 19.70 9.58 -11.98
CA TYR A 20 19.86 8.57 -10.91
C TYR A 20 19.01 7.32 -11.19
N LYS A 21 19.65 6.19 -11.51
CA LYS A 21 18.97 4.91 -11.79
C LYS A 21 18.49 4.24 -10.49
N GLY A 22 17.29 3.65 -10.52
CA GLY A 22 16.77 2.74 -9.46
C GLY A 22 15.73 3.35 -8.52
N ILE A 23 15.53 2.70 -7.35
CA ILE A 23 14.54 3.05 -6.30
C ILE A 23 14.60 4.53 -5.89
N LEU A 24 15.80 5.11 -5.87
CA LEU A 24 16.01 6.53 -5.54
C LEU A 24 15.41 7.49 -6.58
N GLY A 25 15.51 7.18 -7.89
CA GLY A 25 14.88 7.96 -8.96
C GLY A 25 13.36 7.78 -9.01
N TRP A 26 12.86 6.67 -8.47
CA TRP A 26 11.43 6.38 -8.35
C TRP A 26 10.78 7.09 -7.15
N ILE A 27 11.48 7.14 -6.00
CA ILE A 27 11.06 7.91 -4.81
C ILE A 27 11.10 9.42 -5.06
N THR A 28 12.03 9.91 -5.89
CA THR A 28 12.13 11.35 -6.25
C THR A 28 11.39 11.71 -7.54
N SER A 29 10.63 10.79 -8.15
CA SER A 29 9.79 11.12 -9.30
C SER A 29 8.55 11.90 -8.85
N THR A 30 8.32 13.06 -9.44
CA THR A 30 7.15 13.93 -9.20
C THR A 30 5.86 13.48 -9.93
N ASP A 31 5.90 12.35 -10.64
CA ASP A 31 4.72 11.80 -11.31
C ASP A 31 3.73 11.21 -10.31
N HIS A 32 2.56 11.85 -10.18
CA HIS A 32 1.43 11.42 -9.35
C HIS A 32 1.01 9.95 -9.58
N LYS A 33 1.13 9.44 -10.81
CA LYS A 33 0.89 8.02 -11.16
C LYS A 33 1.86 7.04 -10.48
N ARG A 34 3.13 7.40 -10.31
CA ARG A 34 4.13 6.55 -9.64
C ARG A 34 4.02 6.64 -8.12
N ILE A 35 3.78 7.86 -7.62
CA ILE A 35 3.49 8.10 -6.20
C ILE A 35 2.26 7.29 -5.78
N GLY A 36 1.18 7.31 -6.58
CA GLY A 36 0.00 6.47 -6.36
C GLY A 36 0.31 4.98 -6.25
N LEU A 37 1.22 4.44 -7.08
CA LEU A 37 1.61 3.02 -7.01
C LEU A 37 2.47 2.70 -5.77
N LEU A 38 3.34 3.62 -5.35
CA LEU A 38 4.12 3.49 -4.11
C LEU A 38 3.21 3.44 -2.87
N TYR A 39 2.19 4.31 -2.84
CA TYR A 39 1.18 4.29 -1.79
C TYR A 39 0.37 2.99 -1.86
N PHE A 40 -0.02 2.51 -3.04
CA PHE A 40 -0.73 1.23 -3.19
C PHE A 40 0.06 0.05 -2.63
N TYR A 41 1.35 -0.05 -2.95
CA TYR A 41 2.21 -1.12 -2.43
C TYR A 41 2.37 -1.05 -0.91
N SER A 42 2.59 0.16 -0.38
CA SER A 42 2.71 0.39 1.07
C SER A 42 1.41 0.03 1.80
N MET A 43 0.26 0.42 1.25
CA MET A 43 -1.06 0.08 1.78
C MET A 43 -1.32 -1.42 1.79
N MET A 44 -0.98 -2.14 0.71
CA MET A 44 -1.13 -3.59 0.65
C MET A 44 -0.28 -4.30 1.70
N PHE A 45 0.93 -3.81 1.96
CA PHE A 45 1.80 -4.35 3.01
C PHE A 45 1.17 -4.19 4.41
N PHE A 46 0.74 -2.98 4.78
CA PHE A 46 0.11 -2.74 6.07
C PHE A 46 -1.26 -3.41 6.22
N PHE A 47 -2.02 -3.51 5.13
CA PHE A 47 -3.27 -4.25 5.10
C PHE A 47 -3.05 -5.73 5.42
N LEU A 48 -2.03 -6.36 4.82
CA LEU A 48 -1.72 -7.76 5.09
C LEU A 48 -1.30 -7.96 6.55
N ALA A 49 -0.49 -7.06 7.10
CA ALA A 49 -0.12 -7.09 8.52
C ALA A 49 -1.35 -6.96 9.45
N GLY A 50 -2.27 -6.04 9.13
CA GLY A 50 -3.54 -5.89 9.82
C GLY A 50 -4.39 -7.16 9.77
N VAL A 51 -4.59 -7.73 8.58
CA VAL A 51 -5.37 -8.96 8.38
C VAL A 51 -4.77 -10.13 9.16
N VAL A 52 -3.46 -10.30 9.19
CA VAL A 52 -2.79 -11.37 9.97
C VAL A 52 -3.10 -11.24 11.46
N MET A 53 -3.01 -10.03 12.03
CA MET A 53 -3.40 -9.80 13.43
C MET A 53 -4.89 -10.07 13.68
N GLY A 54 -5.75 -9.69 12.74
CA GLY A 54 -7.19 -9.96 12.82
C GLY A 54 -7.52 -11.46 12.74
N LEU A 55 -6.80 -12.20 11.89
CA LEU A 55 -6.91 -13.65 11.79
C LEU A 55 -6.45 -14.32 13.09
N LEU A 56 -5.33 -13.87 13.66
CA LEU A 56 -4.83 -14.36 14.95
C LEU A 56 -5.87 -14.19 16.07
N MET A 57 -6.55 -13.04 16.14
CA MET A 57 -7.65 -12.84 17.07
C MET A 57 -8.82 -13.80 16.78
N LYS A 58 -9.19 -13.97 15.51
CA LYS A 58 -10.23 -14.92 15.13
C LYS A 58 -9.89 -16.36 15.51
N TYR A 59 -8.63 -16.77 15.38
CA TYR A 59 -8.16 -18.09 15.78
C TYR A 59 -8.31 -18.32 17.29
N GLU A 60 -8.06 -17.31 18.12
CA GLU A 60 -8.26 -17.41 19.57
C GLU A 60 -9.74 -17.65 19.95
N LEU A 61 -10.69 -17.10 19.19
CA LEU A 61 -12.12 -17.26 19.46
C LEU A 61 -12.74 -18.57 18.93
N ILE A 62 -11.99 -19.42 18.21
CA ILE A 62 -12.54 -20.66 17.63
C ILE A 62 -12.89 -21.70 18.71
N SER A 63 -12.20 -21.71 19.84
CA SER A 63 -12.49 -22.62 20.95
C SER A 63 -12.67 -21.83 22.25
N PRO A 64 -13.66 -22.17 23.10
CA PRO A 64 -13.82 -21.54 24.40
C PRO A 64 -12.65 -21.93 25.34
N GLY A 65 -11.84 -20.95 25.74
CA GLY A 65 -10.70 -21.09 26.67
C GLY A 65 -9.49 -20.23 26.25
N GLU A 66 -8.49 -20.05 27.12
CA GLU A 66 -7.16 -19.53 26.69
C GLU A 66 -6.47 -20.62 25.86
N GLN A 67 -6.20 -20.36 24.58
CA GLN A 67 -5.50 -21.31 23.71
C GLN A 67 -4.09 -20.87 23.36
N ILE A 68 -3.92 -19.61 22.96
CA ILE A 68 -2.62 -19.07 22.53
C ILE A 68 -2.29 -17.79 23.29
N MET A 69 -3.30 -16.99 23.65
CA MET A 69 -3.08 -15.63 24.14
C MET A 69 -4.03 -15.29 25.26
N GLY A 70 -3.48 -14.88 26.41
CA GLY A 70 -4.31 -14.43 27.51
C GLY A 70 -5.04 -13.11 27.25
N ALA A 71 -6.03 -12.81 28.09
CA ALA A 71 -6.94 -11.66 27.91
C ALA A 71 -6.21 -10.32 27.71
N GLN A 72 -5.07 -10.12 28.38
CA GLN A 72 -4.26 -8.91 28.22
C GLN A 72 -3.63 -8.80 26.81
N THR A 73 -3.08 -9.90 26.30
CA THR A 73 -2.47 -9.95 24.96
C THR A 73 -3.51 -9.79 23.87
N TYR A 74 -4.69 -10.40 24.02
CA TYR A 74 -5.81 -10.24 23.09
C TYR A 74 -6.24 -8.77 22.98
N ASN A 75 -6.45 -8.09 24.11
CA ASN A 75 -6.83 -6.67 24.13
C ASN A 75 -5.74 -5.77 23.52
N GLY A 76 -4.47 -6.11 23.74
CA GLY A 76 -3.33 -5.43 23.11
C GLY A 76 -3.33 -5.58 21.60
N LEU A 77 -3.48 -6.82 21.09
CA LEU A 77 -3.54 -7.11 19.66
C LEU A 77 -4.76 -6.50 18.98
N PHE A 78 -5.92 -6.46 19.64
CA PHE A 78 -7.11 -5.79 19.13
C PHE A 78 -6.85 -4.29 18.91
N THR A 79 -6.24 -3.63 19.89
CA THR A 79 -5.89 -2.22 19.80
C THR A 79 -4.86 -1.98 18.69
N LEU A 80 -3.83 -2.82 18.60
CA LEU A 80 -2.79 -2.75 17.56
C LEU A 80 -3.36 -2.99 16.16
N HIS A 81 -4.24 -3.98 16.00
CA HIS A 81 -4.93 -4.25 14.75
C HIS A 81 -5.72 -3.02 14.28
N GLY A 82 -6.53 -2.43 15.16
CA GLY A 82 -7.29 -1.21 14.87
C GLY A 82 -6.39 -0.02 14.52
N LEU A 83 -5.31 0.19 15.27
CA LEU A 83 -4.35 1.26 15.02
C LEU A 83 -3.68 1.11 13.64
N THR A 84 -3.27 -0.11 13.30
CA THR A 84 -2.61 -0.42 12.02
C THR A 84 -3.58 -0.22 10.85
N MET A 85 -4.82 -0.68 10.97
CA MET A 85 -5.83 -0.52 9.91
C MET A 85 -6.25 0.94 9.73
N ILE A 86 -6.45 1.70 10.80
CA ILE A 86 -6.90 3.10 10.68
C ILE A 86 -5.73 4.01 10.28
N PHE A 87 -4.64 4.01 11.05
CA PHE A 87 -3.57 5.00 10.87
C PHE A 87 -2.63 4.69 9.70
N LEU A 88 -2.38 3.42 9.41
CA LEU A 88 -1.41 3.01 8.38
C LEU A 88 -2.07 2.59 7.07
N PHE A 89 -3.37 2.27 7.07
CA PHE A 89 -4.11 1.93 5.86
C PHE A 89 -5.17 2.98 5.49
N VAL A 90 -6.12 3.32 6.38
CA VAL A 90 -7.20 4.26 6.05
C VAL A 90 -6.71 5.69 5.84
N ILE A 91 -5.95 6.26 6.77
CA ILE A 91 -5.48 7.67 6.68
C ILE A 91 -4.60 7.88 5.42
N PRO A 92 -3.56 7.07 5.16
CA PRO A 92 -2.72 7.24 3.98
C PRO A 92 -3.47 6.88 2.71
N GLY A 93 -4.43 5.95 2.77
CA GLY A 93 -5.23 5.56 1.62
C GLY A 93 -6.17 6.65 1.15
N VAL A 94 -6.83 7.35 2.08
CA VAL A 94 -7.64 8.54 1.73
C VAL A 94 -6.74 9.62 1.13
N ALA A 95 -5.58 9.91 1.73
CA ALA A 95 -4.64 10.89 1.19
C ALA A 95 -4.08 10.49 -0.19
N ALA A 96 -3.81 9.21 -0.43
CA ALA A 96 -3.31 8.71 -1.71
C ALA A 96 -4.38 8.78 -2.81
N VAL A 97 -5.61 8.36 -2.52
CA VAL A 97 -6.71 8.35 -3.49
C VAL A 97 -7.16 9.78 -3.81
N PHE A 98 -7.38 10.63 -2.81
CA PHE A 98 -7.85 11.99 -3.02
C PHE A 98 -6.73 12.95 -3.46
N GLY A 99 -5.54 12.84 -2.88
CA GLY A 99 -4.43 13.76 -3.12
C GLY A 99 -3.61 13.45 -4.36
N ASN A 100 -3.38 12.17 -4.71
CA ASN A 100 -2.52 11.81 -5.85
C ASN A 100 -3.29 11.34 -7.09
N PHE A 101 -4.49 10.78 -6.95
CA PHE A 101 -5.26 10.27 -8.09
C PHE A 101 -6.34 11.24 -8.58
N PHE A 102 -6.94 12.04 -7.68
CA PHE A 102 -8.06 12.93 -7.99
C PHE A 102 -7.69 14.40 -8.23
N LEU A 103 -6.56 14.87 -7.67
CA LEU A 103 -6.04 16.22 -7.84
C LEU A 103 -4.72 16.16 -8.63
N PRO A 104 -4.75 16.25 -9.98
CA PRO A 104 -3.54 16.44 -10.79
C PRO A 104 -2.90 17.81 -10.60
#